data_AF-A0A965A4M2-F1
#
_entry.id   AF-A0A965A4M2-F1
#
_cell.length_a   1.000
_cell.length_b   1.000
_cell.length_c   1.000
_cell.angle_alpha   90.00
_cell.angle_beta   90.00
_cell.angle_gamma   90.00
#
_symmetry.space_group_name_H-M   'P 1'
#
loop_
_entity.id
_entity.type
_entity.pdbx_description
1 polymer ?
#
loop_
_entity_poly.entity_id
_entity_poly.type
_entity_poly.pdbx_seq_one_letter_code
_entity_poly.pdbx_strand_id
1 'polypeptide(L)'
;TWELIVDGTPVKHGVLRVPTVPGGETVRLPLPTPVPKTGDVRYSVRWFLRRDEPWASAGHLVAWDQVVLGSVAIKPVTTPSRRATSKATPPPEVDALDPRVTIWRAAIDNDGFKNMPEIRGFGASLRRWQLQGVDVRDADLVEHATKRTVGADGGVTFVHRITVPADLDDIPRVGVTFSVPQRFSRVRWVGEGPHECYPDRRASAMYGTWESDPDELPYLVPQEFGLRTNCTRLRK
;
A
#
# COMPACT_ATOMS: atom_id res chain seq x y z
N THR A 1 21.86 -9.57 8.03
CA THR A 1 21.46 -10.61 7.05
C THR A 1 21.03 -9.94 5.76
N TRP A 2 20.88 -10.70 4.69
CA TRP A 2 20.33 -10.21 3.43
C TRP A 2 19.22 -11.13 2.93
N GLU A 3 18.33 -10.57 2.11
CA GLU A 3 17.21 -11.27 1.49
C GLU A 3 16.97 -10.72 0.08
N LEU A 4 16.85 -11.61 -0.90
CA LEU A 4 16.44 -11.29 -2.26
C LEU A 4 14.95 -11.63 -2.41
N ILE A 5 14.17 -10.65 -2.82
CA ILE A 5 12.72 -10.70 -2.96
C ILE A 5 12.40 -10.60 -4.45
N VAL A 6 11.53 -11.48 -4.94
CA VAL A 6 10.99 -11.43 -6.31
C VAL A 6 9.47 -11.45 -6.23
N ASP A 7 8.84 -10.45 -6.83
CA ASP A 7 7.38 -10.27 -6.85
C ASP A 7 6.74 -10.35 -5.46
N GLY A 8 7.45 -9.81 -4.46
CA GLY A 8 7.04 -9.78 -3.05
C GLY A 8 7.34 -11.05 -2.26
N THR A 9 7.96 -12.08 -2.85
CA THR A 9 8.31 -13.33 -2.17
C THR A 9 9.82 -13.43 -1.95
N PRO A 10 10.29 -13.73 -0.73
CA PRO A 10 11.69 -14.08 -0.50
C PRO A 10 12.10 -15.33 -1.28
N VAL A 11 13.11 -15.23 -2.14
CA VAL A 11 13.60 -16.37 -2.96
C VAL A 11 14.97 -16.86 -2.53
N LYS A 12 15.79 -15.99 -1.93
CA LYS A 12 17.10 -16.33 -1.36
C LYS A 12 17.39 -15.45 -0.17
N HIS A 13 18.13 -15.95 0.79
CA HIS A 13 18.57 -15.18 1.96
C HIS A 13 19.90 -15.72 2.49
N GLY A 14 20.53 -14.97 3.38
CA GLY A 14 21.72 -15.43 4.07
C GLY A 14 22.32 -14.42 5.03
N VAL A 15 23.47 -14.78 5.59
CA VAL A 15 24.28 -13.87 6.39
C VAL A 15 25.15 -13.04 5.45
N LEU A 16 25.06 -11.72 5.56
CA LEU A 16 25.95 -10.81 4.84
C LEU A 16 27.24 -10.67 5.66
N ARG A 17 28.36 -11.14 5.12
CA ARG A 17 29.68 -10.99 5.76
C ARG A 17 30.25 -9.62 5.36
N VAL A 18 30.45 -8.77 6.35
CA VAL A 18 30.94 -7.39 6.17
C VAL A 18 32.21 -7.24 7.01
N PRO A 19 33.30 -6.68 6.45
CA PRO A 19 34.50 -6.39 7.22
C PRO A 19 34.21 -5.29 8.26
N THR A 20 35.13 -5.07 9.19
CA THR A 20 35.03 -3.91 10.08
C THR A 20 35.13 -2.63 9.26
N VAL A 21 34.14 -1.75 9.40
CA VAL A 21 34.07 -0.46 8.70
C VAL A 21 34.17 0.65 9.76
N PRO A 22 35.20 1.51 9.75
CA PRO A 22 35.29 2.64 10.66
C PRO A 22 34.13 3.63 10.47
N GLY A 23 33.88 4.48 11.47
CA GLY A 23 32.85 5.51 11.39
C GLY A 23 33.13 6.48 10.23
N GLY A 24 32.11 6.73 9.39
CA GLY A 24 32.22 7.61 8.23
C GLY A 24 32.80 6.95 6.96
N GLU A 25 33.32 5.73 7.06
CA GLU A 25 33.88 4.98 5.92
C GLU A 25 32.80 4.18 5.16
N THR A 26 33.13 3.78 3.93
CA THR A 26 32.24 2.96 3.08
C THR A 26 32.98 1.78 2.48
N VAL A 27 32.33 0.62 2.43
CA VAL A 27 32.85 -0.58 1.74
C VAL A 27 31.89 -1.02 0.65
N ARG A 28 32.43 -1.49 -0.49
CA ARG A 28 31.65 -2.13 -1.55
C ARG A 28 31.67 -3.64 -1.36
N LEU A 29 30.50 -4.25 -1.37
CA LEU A 29 30.34 -5.70 -1.29
C LEU A 29 29.72 -6.22 -2.58
N PRO A 30 30.22 -7.34 -3.14
CA PRO A 30 29.54 -7.99 -4.24
C PRO A 30 28.19 -8.53 -3.76
N LEU A 31 27.21 -8.54 -4.66
CA LEU A 31 25.94 -9.21 -4.37
C LEU A 31 26.20 -10.71 -4.15
N PRO A 32 25.65 -11.32 -3.09
CA PRO A 32 25.93 -12.70 -2.71
C PRO A 32 25.26 -13.73 -3.64
N THR A 33 24.42 -13.28 -4.58
CA THR A 33 23.72 -14.10 -5.56
C THR A 33 23.55 -13.32 -6.86
N PRO A 34 23.52 -13.99 -8.03
CA PRO A 34 23.03 -13.39 -9.26
C PRO A 34 21.63 -12.80 -9.10
N VAL A 35 21.38 -11.69 -9.80
CA VAL A 35 20.11 -10.97 -9.81
C VAL A 35 19.21 -11.56 -10.93
N PRO A 36 17.98 -11.99 -10.61
CA PRO A 36 17.00 -12.39 -11.62
C PRO A 36 16.74 -11.29 -12.66
N LYS A 37 16.51 -11.68 -13.92
CA LYS A 37 16.29 -10.73 -15.03
C LYS A 37 14.83 -10.28 -15.21
N THR A 38 13.90 -10.90 -14.48
CA THR A 38 12.45 -10.68 -14.61
C THR A 38 11.80 -10.63 -13.23
N GLY A 39 10.69 -9.88 -13.13
CA GLY A 39 9.95 -9.66 -11.88
C GLY A 39 10.32 -8.35 -11.20
N ASP A 40 9.56 -7.96 -10.18
CA ASP A 40 9.96 -6.92 -9.23
C ASP A 40 10.99 -7.53 -8.26
N VAL A 41 12.26 -7.26 -8.52
CA VAL A 41 13.42 -7.78 -7.81
C VAL A 41 13.94 -6.74 -6.83
N ARG A 42 13.92 -7.08 -5.55
CA ARG A 42 14.39 -6.22 -4.45
C ARG A 42 15.39 -6.95 -3.57
N TYR A 43 16.33 -6.20 -3.00
CA TYR A 43 17.33 -6.72 -2.09
C TYR A 43 17.26 -5.98 -0.77
N SER A 44 16.96 -6.73 0.29
CA SER A 44 16.86 -6.19 1.65
C SER A 44 18.12 -6.55 2.43
N VAL A 45 18.67 -5.58 3.16
CA VAL A 45 19.74 -5.80 4.14
C VAL A 45 19.20 -5.41 5.50
N ARG A 46 19.49 -6.23 6.52
CA ARG A 46 19.05 -5.99 7.90
C ARG A 46 20.23 -6.17 8.86
N TRP A 47 20.36 -5.28 9.81
CA TRP A 47 21.43 -5.25 10.81
C TRP A 47 20.84 -5.49 12.19
N PHE A 48 21.42 -6.44 12.93
CA PHE A 48 20.92 -6.84 14.23
C PHE A 48 22.03 -6.77 15.27
N LEU A 49 21.67 -6.47 16.51
CA LEU A 49 22.58 -6.61 17.65
C LEU A 49 23.05 -8.06 17.75
N ARG A 50 24.36 -8.28 17.91
CA ARG A 50 24.94 -9.63 18.05
C ARG A 50 24.90 -10.16 19.47
N ARG A 51 24.75 -9.28 20.45
CA ARG A 51 24.74 -9.55 21.89
C ARG A 51 23.75 -8.60 22.55
N ASP A 52 23.42 -8.87 23.81
CA ASP A 52 22.62 -7.97 24.61
C ASP A 52 23.37 -6.65 24.85
N GLU A 53 22.63 -5.56 24.81
CA GLU A 53 23.05 -4.21 25.22
C GLU A 53 22.05 -3.72 26.30
N PRO A 54 22.40 -2.72 27.14
CA PRO A 54 21.55 -2.29 28.25
C PRO A 54 20.13 -1.84 27.87
N TRP A 55 19.90 -1.50 26.59
CA TRP A 55 18.63 -0.97 26.07
C TRP A 55 17.89 -1.95 25.14
N ALA A 56 18.52 -3.05 24.71
CA ALA A 56 17.89 -4.06 23.86
C ALA A 56 18.66 -5.38 23.85
N SER A 57 17.93 -6.48 23.69
CA SER A 57 18.49 -7.83 23.59
C SER A 57 19.20 -8.08 22.25
N ALA A 58 20.07 -9.09 22.24
CA ALA A 58 20.62 -9.69 21.04
C ALA A 58 19.50 -10.04 20.04
N GLY A 59 19.74 -9.78 18.76
CA GLY A 59 18.74 -9.97 17.71
C GLY A 59 17.79 -8.79 17.51
N HIS A 60 17.91 -7.69 18.25
CA HIS A 60 17.18 -6.45 17.96
C HIS A 60 17.62 -5.84 16.62
N LEU A 61 16.65 -5.48 15.76
CA LEU A 61 16.89 -4.84 14.44
C LEU A 61 17.25 -3.37 14.64
N VAL A 62 18.47 -2.99 14.26
CA VAL A 62 18.98 -1.61 14.45
C VAL A 62 18.88 -0.75 13.20
N ALA A 63 19.01 -1.37 12.03
CA ALA A 63 18.96 -0.67 10.75
C ALA A 63 18.61 -1.66 9.64
N TRP A 64 18.02 -1.15 8.58
CA TRP A 64 17.78 -1.90 7.37
C TRP A 64 17.70 -0.96 6.18
N ASP A 65 17.84 -1.54 4.99
CA ASP A 65 17.54 -0.87 3.73
C ASP A 65 16.97 -1.90 2.74
N GLN A 66 16.18 -1.44 1.78
CA GLN A 66 15.65 -2.26 0.71
C GLN A 66 15.79 -1.52 -0.63
N VAL A 67 16.65 -2.07 -1.50
CA VAL A 67 16.92 -1.50 -2.81
C VAL A 67 16.18 -2.26 -3.91
N VAL A 68 15.72 -1.52 -4.92
CA VAL A 68 15.13 -2.09 -6.14
C VAL A 68 16.26 -2.40 -7.12
N LEU A 69 16.39 -3.69 -7.49
CA LEU A 69 17.40 -4.15 -8.45
C LEU A 69 16.83 -4.32 -9.86
N GLY A 70 15.51 -4.49 -9.97
CA GLY A 70 14.78 -4.50 -11.23
C GLY A 70 13.30 -4.40 -10.92
N SER A 71 12.54 -3.61 -11.67
CA SER A 71 11.10 -3.50 -11.50
C SER A 71 10.38 -3.79 -12.80
N VAL A 72 9.22 -4.44 -12.70
CA VAL A 72 8.30 -4.58 -13.84
C VAL A 72 7.29 -3.45 -13.73
N ALA A 73 7.15 -2.66 -14.79
CA ALA A 73 6.05 -1.69 -14.87
C ALA A 73 4.72 -2.43 -14.67
N ILE A 74 3.87 -1.92 -13.78
CA ILE A 74 2.52 -2.46 -13.61
C ILE A 74 1.82 -2.33 -14.97
N LYS A 75 1.60 -3.46 -15.64
CA LYS A 75 0.81 -3.47 -16.86
C LYS A 75 -0.64 -3.19 -16.47
N PRO A 76 -1.36 -2.31 -17.19
CA PRO A 76 -2.80 -2.19 -17.03
C PRO A 76 -3.42 -3.59 -17.10
N VAL A 77 -4.36 -3.89 -16.22
CA VAL A 77 -5.12 -5.14 -16.29
C VAL A 77 -5.87 -5.15 -17.63
N THR A 78 -5.30 -5.82 -18.62
CA THR A 78 -5.98 -6.14 -19.86
C THR A 78 -6.82 -7.39 -19.60
N THR A 79 -8.08 -7.36 -20.01
CA THR A 79 -8.96 -8.52 -19.91
C THR A 79 -8.27 -9.71 -20.59
N PRO A 80 -8.06 -10.85 -19.90
CA PRO A 80 -7.44 -12.00 -20.52
C PRO A 80 -8.31 -12.47 -21.69
N SER A 81 -7.78 -12.40 -22.92
CA SER A 81 -8.34 -13.07 -24.08
C SER A 81 -7.99 -14.57 -24.04
N ARG A 82 -8.32 -15.28 -22.96
CA ARG A 82 -8.36 -16.75 -23.04
C ARG A 82 -9.70 -17.13 -23.64
N ARG A 83 -9.67 -17.79 -24.80
CA ARG A 83 -10.80 -18.60 -25.29
C ARG A 83 -11.06 -19.68 -24.24
N ALA A 84 -11.92 -19.41 -23.26
CA ALA A 84 -12.49 -20.45 -22.44
C ALA A 84 -13.54 -21.18 -23.27
N THR A 85 -13.58 -22.50 -23.14
CA THR A 85 -14.55 -23.38 -23.80
C THR A 85 -15.95 -23.28 -23.18
N SER A 86 -16.07 -22.64 -22.01
CA SER A 86 -17.32 -22.24 -21.36
C SER A 86 -17.13 -20.90 -20.62
N LYS A 87 -18.17 -20.06 -20.59
CA LYS A 87 -18.18 -18.83 -19.76
C LYS A 87 -18.44 -19.23 -18.31
N ALA A 88 -17.45 -19.08 -17.43
CA ALA A 88 -17.69 -19.20 -16.00
C ALA A 88 -18.47 -17.98 -15.49
N THR A 89 -19.43 -18.21 -14.60
CA THR A 89 -20.13 -17.14 -13.89
C THR A 89 -19.28 -16.69 -12.69
N PRO A 90 -19.18 -15.38 -12.38
CA PRO A 90 -18.51 -14.93 -11.18
C PRO A 90 -19.12 -15.55 -9.92
N PRO A 91 -18.32 -15.84 -8.88
CA PRO A 91 -18.86 -16.19 -7.57
C PRO A 91 -19.84 -15.12 -7.07
N PRO A 92 -20.94 -15.47 -6.39
CA PRO A 92 -21.96 -14.52 -5.98
C PRO A 92 -21.42 -13.32 -5.19
N GLU A 93 -20.39 -13.53 -4.37
CA GLU A 93 -19.80 -12.45 -3.57
C GLU A 93 -18.93 -11.50 -4.38
N VAL A 94 -18.36 -11.97 -5.49
CA VAL A 94 -17.64 -11.14 -6.46
C VAL A 94 -18.64 -10.44 -7.39
N ASP A 95 -19.73 -11.12 -7.75
CA ASP A 95 -20.78 -10.56 -8.60
C ASP A 95 -21.54 -9.43 -7.88
N ALA A 96 -21.73 -9.57 -6.56
CA ALA A 96 -22.38 -8.59 -5.70
C ALA A 96 -21.49 -7.41 -5.27
N LEU A 97 -20.21 -7.37 -5.67
CA LEU A 97 -19.35 -6.21 -5.38
C LEU A 97 -19.87 -4.97 -6.12
N ASP A 98 -20.05 -3.89 -5.37
CA ASP A 98 -20.38 -2.56 -5.88
C ASP A 98 -19.29 -1.55 -5.50
N PRO A 99 -18.14 -1.51 -6.22
CA PRO A 99 -17.09 -0.53 -5.99
C PRO A 99 -17.57 0.88 -6.36
N ARG A 100 -17.64 1.74 -5.35
CA ARG A 100 -18.02 3.14 -5.50
C ARG A 100 -16.80 4.04 -5.51
N VAL A 101 -16.77 5.00 -6.43
CA VAL A 101 -15.74 6.04 -6.45
C VAL A 101 -15.81 6.82 -5.15
N THR A 102 -14.65 7.21 -4.63
CA THR A 102 -14.54 8.14 -3.51
C THR A 102 -13.34 9.06 -3.74
N ILE A 103 -13.55 10.35 -3.49
CA ILE A 103 -12.54 11.39 -3.41
C ILE A 103 -12.24 11.81 -1.96
N TRP A 104 -12.90 11.18 -0.99
CA TRP A 104 -12.81 11.52 0.42
C TRP A 104 -12.01 10.49 1.23
N ARG A 105 -11.40 10.96 2.31
CA ARG A 105 -10.93 10.15 3.46
C ARG A 105 -11.27 10.88 4.74
N ALA A 106 -11.38 10.16 5.85
CA ALA A 106 -11.55 10.82 7.14
C ALA A 106 -10.37 11.80 7.38
N ALA A 107 -10.67 13.03 7.79
CA ALA A 107 -9.61 14.01 8.01
C ALA A 107 -8.66 13.58 9.14
N ILE A 108 -7.40 13.98 9.04
CA ILE A 108 -6.39 13.86 10.11
C ILE A 108 -6.16 15.24 10.73
N ASP A 109 -5.53 15.31 11.90
CA ASP A 109 -5.29 16.58 12.59
C ASP A 109 -4.46 17.57 11.75
N ASN A 110 -3.55 17.06 10.91
CA ASN A 110 -2.76 17.87 9.97
C ASN A 110 -3.61 18.51 8.86
N ASP A 111 -4.81 18.00 8.58
CA ASP A 111 -5.75 18.63 7.63
C ASP A 111 -6.52 19.78 8.29
N GLY A 112 -6.67 19.72 9.63
CA GLY A 112 -7.37 20.66 10.50
C GLY A 112 -7.96 19.95 11.73
N PHE A 113 -7.90 20.58 12.90
CA PHE A 113 -8.40 19.98 14.16
C PHE A 113 -9.93 19.92 14.20
N LYS A 114 -10.49 18.71 14.12
CA LYS A 114 -11.94 18.46 14.13
C LYS A 114 -12.66 19.01 15.36
N ASN A 115 -12.03 18.89 16.53
CA ASN A 115 -12.62 19.21 17.83
C ASN A 115 -12.17 20.56 18.40
N MET A 116 -11.31 21.30 17.69
CA MET A 116 -10.76 22.60 18.11
C MET A 116 -10.65 23.54 16.89
N PRO A 117 -11.76 23.87 16.23
CA PRO A 117 -11.77 24.66 14.99
C PRO A 117 -11.21 26.09 15.17
N GLU A 118 -11.11 26.57 16.41
CA GLU A 118 -10.52 27.85 16.78
C GLU A 118 -9.00 27.89 16.70
N ILE A 119 -8.31 26.74 16.76
CA ILE A 119 -6.85 26.66 16.68
C ILE A 119 -6.43 26.94 15.24
N ARG A 120 -5.74 28.07 15.06
CA ARG A 120 -5.17 28.51 13.78
C ARG A 120 -3.71 28.07 13.69
N GLY A 121 -3.25 27.68 12.49
CA GLY A 121 -1.83 27.45 12.20
C GLY A 121 -1.45 26.02 11.80
N PHE A 122 -2.37 25.06 11.88
CA PHE A 122 -2.21 23.69 11.39
C PHE A 122 -3.34 23.37 10.40
N GLY A 123 -2.99 22.94 9.18
CA GLY A 123 -3.93 22.42 8.18
C GLY A 123 -5.13 23.31 7.81
N ALA A 124 -5.12 23.92 6.63
CA ALA A 124 -6.31 24.65 6.12
C ALA A 124 -7.19 23.81 5.19
N SER A 125 -6.79 22.57 4.93
CA SER A 125 -7.39 21.73 3.89
C SER A 125 -8.78 21.24 4.28
N LEU A 126 -8.98 20.80 5.53
CA LEU A 126 -10.27 20.32 6.01
C LEU A 126 -11.38 21.36 5.84
N ARG A 127 -11.13 22.60 6.27
CA ARG A 127 -12.11 23.68 6.13
C ARG A 127 -12.45 23.96 4.66
N ARG A 128 -11.45 23.90 3.77
CA ARG A 128 -11.64 24.12 2.33
C ARG A 128 -12.49 23.01 1.73
N TRP A 129 -12.15 21.75 2.00
CA TRP A 129 -12.90 20.58 1.57
C TRP A 129 -14.35 20.62 2.05
N GLN A 130 -14.60 21.05 3.29
CA GLN A 130 -15.94 21.25 3.83
C GLN A 130 -16.73 22.34 3.09
N LEU A 131 -16.10 23.47 2.77
CA LEU A 131 -16.72 24.55 1.99
C LEU A 131 -17.03 24.11 0.55
N GLN A 132 -16.18 23.26 -0.03
CA GLN A 132 -16.39 22.63 -1.33
C GLN A 132 -17.40 21.46 -1.26
N GLY A 133 -17.75 21.00 -0.06
CA GLY A 133 -18.64 19.87 0.19
C GLY A 133 -18.02 18.49 -0.09
N VAL A 134 -16.70 18.36 -0.16
CA VAL A 134 -15.99 17.10 -0.46
C VAL A 134 -16.29 16.03 0.58
N ASP A 135 -16.43 16.42 1.85
CA ASP A 135 -16.69 15.52 2.98
C ASP A 135 -18.09 14.93 3.01
N VAL A 136 -19.04 15.56 2.30
CA VAL A 136 -20.45 15.17 2.27
C VAL A 136 -20.92 14.67 0.92
N ARG A 137 -20.47 15.30 -0.18
CA ARG A 137 -20.89 14.98 -1.56
C ARG A 137 -20.01 13.94 -2.23
N ASP A 138 -18.75 13.81 -1.80
CA ASP A 138 -17.81 12.80 -2.30
C ASP A 138 -17.80 12.69 -3.84
N ALA A 139 -18.16 11.53 -4.41
CA ALA A 139 -18.14 11.28 -5.84
C ALA A 139 -19.10 12.17 -6.66
N ASP A 140 -20.13 12.77 -6.05
CA ASP A 140 -21.07 13.69 -6.72
C ASP A 140 -20.43 15.03 -7.13
N LEU A 141 -19.17 15.25 -6.76
CA LEU A 141 -18.37 16.41 -7.17
C LEU A 141 -17.53 16.18 -8.42
N VAL A 142 -17.43 14.95 -8.92
CA VAL A 142 -16.57 14.59 -10.06
C VAL A 142 -17.35 13.90 -11.17
N GLU A 143 -16.93 14.11 -12.42
CA GLU A 143 -17.38 13.24 -13.50
C GLU A 143 -16.68 11.89 -13.35
N HIS A 144 -17.44 10.80 -13.28
CA HIS A 144 -16.86 9.47 -13.18
C HIS A 144 -17.64 8.42 -13.98
N ALA A 145 -16.91 7.41 -14.48
CA ALA A 145 -17.47 6.27 -15.18
C ALA A 145 -16.80 4.97 -14.71
N THR A 146 -17.62 3.94 -14.48
CA THR A 146 -17.15 2.60 -14.09
C THR A 146 -17.51 1.60 -15.18
N LYS A 147 -16.53 0.97 -15.80
CA LYS A 147 -16.72 -0.13 -16.74
C LYS A 147 -16.46 -1.47 -16.03
N ARG A 148 -17.47 -2.32 -15.97
CA ARG A 148 -17.38 -3.70 -15.47
C ARG A 148 -17.25 -4.68 -16.62
N THR A 149 -16.29 -5.61 -16.56
CA THR A 149 -16.10 -6.68 -17.54
C THR A 149 -15.94 -8.02 -16.84
N VAL A 150 -16.75 -9.01 -17.22
CA VAL A 150 -16.61 -10.40 -16.74
C VAL A 150 -15.73 -11.18 -17.72
N GLY A 151 -14.64 -11.73 -17.21
CA GLY A 151 -13.71 -12.60 -17.92
C GLY A 151 -14.29 -14.00 -18.13
N ALA A 152 -13.73 -14.73 -19.08
CA ALA A 152 -14.19 -16.08 -19.39
C ALA A 152 -13.92 -17.10 -18.26
N ASP A 153 -12.97 -16.76 -17.37
CA ASP A 153 -12.62 -17.48 -16.13
C ASP A 153 -13.48 -17.08 -14.92
N GLY A 154 -14.49 -16.21 -15.09
CA GLY A 154 -15.33 -15.71 -14.02
C GLY A 154 -14.71 -14.57 -13.20
N GLY A 155 -13.49 -14.14 -13.54
CA GLY A 155 -12.89 -12.93 -12.96
C GLY A 155 -13.66 -11.67 -13.37
N VAL A 156 -13.71 -10.66 -12.50
CA VAL A 156 -14.38 -9.39 -12.77
C VAL A 156 -13.38 -8.26 -12.74
N THR A 157 -13.31 -7.49 -13.83
CA THR A 157 -12.47 -6.29 -13.92
C THR A 157 -13.35 -5.05 -13.86
N PHE A 158 -12.99 -4.12 -12.98
CA PHE A 158 -13.56 -2.78 -12.93
C PHE A 158 -12.52 -1.77 -13.41
N VAL A 159 -12.91 -0.90 -14.34
CA VAL A 159 -12.10 0.22 -14.82
C VAL A 159 -12.84 1.50 -14.49
N HIS A 160 -12.25 2.31 -13.62
CA HIS A 160 -12.79 3.60 -13.19
C HIS A 160 -12.07 4.73 -13.92
N ARG A 161 -12.83 5.64 -14.51
CA ARG A 161 -12.33 6.91 -15.04
C ARG A 161 -12.94 8.02 -14.19
N ILE A 162 -12.11 8.92 -13.68
CA ILE A 162 -12.50 10.02 -12.81
C ILE A 162 -11.86 11.28 -13.38
N THR A 163 -12.68 12.28 -13.68
CA THR A 163 -12.22 13.61 -14.09
C THR A 163 -12.44 14.55 -12.91
N VAL A 164 -11.33 14.98 -12.30
CA VAL A 164 -11.35 15.91 -11.17
C VAL A 164 -11.39 17.36 -11.71
N PRO A 165 -12.42 18.15 -11.37
CA PRO A 165 -12.46 19.58 -11.70
C PRO A 165 -11.25 20.35 -11.16
N ALA A 166 -10.86 21.43 -11.84
CA ALA A 166 -9.68 22.22 -11.47
C ALA A 166 -9.82 22.93 -10.11
N ASP A 167 -11.04 23.21 -9.67
CA ASP A 167 -11.34 23.78 -8.34
C ASP A 167 -11.25 22.75 -7.20
N LEU A 168 -10.98 21.49 -7.53
CA LEU A 168 -10.80 20.36 -6.61
C LEU A 168 -9.39 19.74 -6.75
N ASP A 169 -8.37 20.56 -7.06
CA ASP A 169 -7.00 20.10 -7.33
C ASP A 169 -6.22 19.59 -6.10
N ASP A 170 -6.77 19.75 -4.89
CA ASP A 170 -6.18 19.34 -3.62
C ASP A 170 -7.04 18.35 -2.82
N ILE A 171 -7.91 17.57 -3.49
CA ILE A 171 -8.75 16.55 -2.85
C ILE A 171 -7.91 15.50 -2.08
N PRO A 172 -8.44 14.98 -0.95
CA PRO A 172 -7.63 14.17 -0.04
C PRO A 172 -7.41 12.73 -0.49
N ARG A 173 -8.18 12.26 -1.48
CA ARG A 173 -8.08 10.90 -2.06
C ARG A 173 -8.63 10.90 -3.48
N VAL A 174 -8.18 9.93 -4.28
CA VAL A 174 -8.92 9.42 -5.44
C VAL A 174 -8.86 7.90 -5.36
N GLY A 175 -10.01 7.24 -5.27
CA GLY A 175 -10.04 5.80 -5.08
C GLY A 175 -11.42 5.18 -5.22
N VAL A 176 -11.53 3.95 -4.74
CA VAL A 176 -12.78 3.19 -4.70
C VAL A 176 -12.97 2.56 -3.32
N THR A 177 -14.23 2.47 -2.89
CA THR A 177 -14.64 1.78 -1.67
C THR A 177 -15.66 0.70 -2.00
N PHE A 178 -15.58 -0.42 -1.30
CA PHE A 178 -16.56 -1.50 -1.37
C PHE A 178 -16.54 -2.28 -0.06
N SER A 179 -17.64 -2.97 0.22
CA SER A 179 -17.77 -3.84 1.39
C SER A 179 -17.66 -5.30 0.99
N VAL A 180 -17.11 -6.12 1.88
CA VAL A 180 -17.08 -7.57 1.77
C VAL A 180 -17.75 -8.20 3.00
N PRO A 181 -18.29 -9.42 2.89
CA PRO A 181 -18.83 -10.14 4.05
C PRO A 181 -17.83 -10.27 5.21
N GLN A 182 -18.30 -10.15 6.45
CA GLN A 182 -17.45 -10.15 7.66
C GLN A 182 -16.58 -11.40 7.83
N ARG A 183 -16.98 -12.55 7.27
CA ARG A 183 -16.19 -13.79 7.29
C ARG A 183 -14.80 -13.67 6.63
N PHE A 184 -14.58 -12.63 5.82
CA PHE A 184 -13.29 -12.29 5.24
C PHE A 184 -12.44 -11.50 6.26
N SER A 185 -11.99 -12.20 7.30
CA SER A 185 -11.35 -11.64 8.49
C SER A 185 -9.83 -11.60 8.45
N ARG A 186 -9.22 -12.00 7.34
CA ARG A 186 -7.76 -12.00 7.14
C ARG A 186 -7.43 -11.19 5.91
N VAL A 187 -6.34 -10.43 5.96
CA VAL A 187 -5.90 -9.60 4.84
C VAL A 187 -4.48 -9.98 4.49
N ARG A 188 -4.25 -10.40 3.24
CA ARG A 188 -2.92 -10.67 2.71
C ARG A 188 -2.66 -9.77 1.52
N TRP A 189 -1.53 -9.06 1.50
CA TRP A 189 -1.18 -8.17 0.40
C TRP A 189 0.27 -8.32 -0.05
N VAL A 190 0.52 -7.93 -1.29
CA VAL A 190 1.86 -7.72 -1.84
C VAL A 190 2.03 -6.23 -2.06
N GLY A 191 2.92 -5.61 -1.30
CA GLY A 191 3.08 -4.16 -1.24
C GLY A 191 3.97 -3.75 -0.09
N GLU A 192 3.93 -2.47 0.27
CA GLU A 192 4.63 -1.97 1.44
C GLU A 192 3.90 -2.31 2.74
N GLY A 193 4.69 -2.61 3.78
CA GLY A 193 4.19 -3.01 5.08
C GLY A 193 5.33 -3.38 6.05
N PRO A 194 5.02 -4.04 7.18
CA PRO A 194 3.69 -4.54 7.55
C PRO A 194 2.74 -3.47 8.09
N HIS A 195 3.28 -2.37 8.65
CA HIS A 195 2.53 -1.26 9.24
C HIS A 195 1.98 -0.29 8.20
N GLU A 196 1.10 0.60 8.65
CA GLU A 196 0.53 1.66 7.81
C GLU A 196 1.60 2.61 7.27
N CYS A 197 1.46 2.99 6.01
CA CYS A 197 2.33 3.93 5.33
C CYS A 197 1.55 4.82 4.36
N TYR A 198 2.01 6.05 4.23
CA TYR A 198 1.41 7.08 3.37
C TYR A 198 2.42 7.58 2.35
N PRO A 199 2.00 8.23 1.23
CA PRO A 199 2.91 8.64 0.16
C PRO A 199 4.14 9.43 0.63
N ASP A 200 3.98 10.27 1.66
CA ASP A 200 5.00 11.09 2.31
C ASP A 200 5.63 10.43 3.57
N ARG A 201 5.05 9.33 4.07
CA ARG A 201 5.52 8.59 5.25
C ARG A 201 5.55 7.07 4.99
N ARG A 202 6.51 6.65 4.17
CA ARG A 202 6.67 5.24 3.76
C ARG A 202 8.08 4.70 3.77
N ALA A 203 9.09 5.52 4.08
CA ALA A 203 10.49 5.09 4.09
C ALA A 203 10.77 3.95 5.08
N SER A 204 9.92 3.77 6.09
CA SER A 204 10.02 2.68 7.05
C SER A 204 9.27 1.39 6.63
N ALA A 205 8.56 1.38 5.51
CA ALA A 205 7.79 0.24 5.07
C ALA A 205 8.56 -0.55 3.99
N MET A 206 8.77 -1.85 4.23
CA MET A 206 9.43 -2.72 3.26
C MET A 206 8.41 -3.28 2.27
N TYR A 207 8.77 -3.39 1.00
CA TYR A 207 7.96 -4.12 0.03
C TYR A 207 8.13 -5.63 0.22
N GLY A 208 7.02 -6.36 0.24
CA GLY A 208 6.99 -7.79 0.47
C GLY A 208 5.58 -8.36 0.41
N THR A 209 5.44 -9.59 0.87
CA THR A 209 4.13 -10.20 1.12
C THR A 209 3.86 -10.15 2.61
N TRP A 210 2.74 -9.55 2.98
CA TRP A 210 2.33 -9.33 4.36
C TRP A 210 0.95 -9.92 4.60
N GLU A 211 0.67 -10.26 5.85
CA GLU A 211 -0.60 -10.81 6.27
C GLU A 211 -0.93 -10.34 7.69
N SER A 212 -2.17 -9.91 7.90
CA SER A 212 -2.67 -9.48 9.20
C SER A 212 -4.19 -9.64 9.29
N ASP A 213 -4.73 -9.45 10.49
CA ASP A 213 -6.15 -9.14 10.64
C ASP A 213 -6.41 -7.69 10.16
N PRO A 214 -7.67 -7.29 9.89
CA PRO A 214 -8.00 -5.90 9.58
C PRO A 214 -7.49 -4.93 10.66
N ASP A 215 -6.92 -3.79 10.24
CA ASP A 215 -6.43 -2.78 11.18
C ASP A 215 -7.58 -2.30 12.10
N GLU A 216 -7.32 -2.18 13.40
CA GLU A 216 -8.20 -1.53 14.37
C GLU A 216 -7.80 -0.06 14.55
N LEU A 217 -8.77 0.81 14.86
CA LEU A 217 -8.53 2.24 15.02
C LEU A 217 -7.54 2.50 16.18
N PRO A 218 -6.31 3.01 15.92
CA PRO A 218 -5.31 3.16 16.97
C PRO A 218 -5.29 4.57 17.59
N TYR A 219 -5.97 5.53 16.95
CA TYR A 219 -5.92 6.95 17.32
C TYR A 219 -7.05 7.31 18.30
N LEU A 220 -6.70 8.04 19.36
CA LEU A 220 -7.63 8.50 20.39
C LEU A 220 -8.79 9.32 19.79
N VAL A 221 -8.46 10.23 18.88
CA VAL A 221 -9.45 10.92 18.05
C VAL A 221 -9.52 10.15 16.73
N PRO A 222 -10.70 9.62 16.33
CA PRO A 222 -10.85 8.88 15.08
C PRO A 222 -10.44 9.69 13.85
N GLN A 223 -9.55 9.12 13.05
CA GLN A 223 -8.91 9.73 11.87
C GLN A 223 -8.69 8.66 10.79
N GLU A 224 -8.29 9.04 9.57
CA GLU A 224 -7.89 8.05 8.56
C GLU A 224 -6.68 7.25 9.06
N PHE A 225 -6.71 5.93 8.87
CA PHE A 225 -5.63 5.02 9.28
C PHE A 225 -5.57 3.80 8.36
N GLY A 226 -4.48 3.03 8.44
CA GLY A 226 -4.37 1.71 7.83
C GLY A 226 -3.94 1.68 6.37
N LEU A 227 -3.62 2.81 5.75
CA LEU A 227 -3.18 2.84 4.34
C LEU A 227 -1.93 1.96 4.14
N ARG A 228 -1.92 1.16 3.07
CA ARG A 228 -0.74 0.44 2.56
C ARG A 228 -0.48 0.89 1.13
N THR A 229 0.75 1.30 0.84
CA THR A 229 1.11 1.87 -0.47
C THR A 229 1.85 0.86 -1.35
N ASN A 230 1.99 1.14 -2.65
CA ASN A 230 2.56 0.22 -3.65
C ASN A 230 1.92 -1.20 -3.63
N CYS A 231 0.65 -1.32 -3.24
CA CYS A 231 -0.04 -2.59 -3.22
C CYS A 231 -0.38 -3.06 -4.64
N THR A 232 0.17 -4.20 -5.04
CA THR A 232 -0.07 -4.81 -6.37
C THR A 232 -1.07 -5.95 -6.31
N ARG A 233 -1.24 -6.59 -5.15
CA ARG A 233 -2.17 -7.70 -4.93
C ARG A 233 -2.74 -7.63 -3.52
N LEU A 234 -4.04 -7.85 -3.39
CA LEU A 234 -4.76 -7.98 -2.12
C LEU A 234 -5.61 -9.25 -2.16
N ARG A 235 -5.67 -9.98 -1.05
CA ARG A 235 -6.48 -11.18 -0.86
C ARG A 235 -7.13 -11.11 0.52
N LYS A 236 -8.39 -11.55 0.60
CA LYS A 236 -9.10 -11.78 1.85
C LYS A 236 -9.72 -13.17 1.86
#